data_AF-A0A2V6IK27-F1
#
_entry.id   AF-A0A2V6IK27-F1
#
_cell.length_a   1.000
_cell.length_b   1.000
_cell.length_c   1.000
_cell.angle_alpha   90.00
_cell.angle_beta   90.00
_cell.angle_gamma   90.00
#
_symmetry.space_group_name_H-M   'P 1'
#
loop_
_entity.id
_entity.type
_entity.pdbx_description
1 polymer ?
#
loop_
_entity_poly.entity_id
_entity_poly.type
_entity_poly.pdbx_seq_one_letter_code
_entity_poly.pdbx_strand_id
1 'polypeptide(L)'
;MMTDEQIAENCRQLMKEQGLWIESLEPDEREALEVFCDTVNELEEYPLYKKLLRENVVNSDISVRDGTVVRAAIRNLDENDLRAFVLTGRLFGQDNDRISIRKIAEIFDRRVGARELLWMNFNGYRQGWNQFRTHKIPELNDTMGSIFDVFLYGHYAHRDKTKATTIKEWRKTPDGFVARQSMFLIALGTFFWTVRGMREYVARLLSTPPHS
;
A
#
# COMPACT_ATOMS: atom_id res chain seq x y z
N MET A 1 -44.01 6.20 27.51
CA MET A 1 -42.61 5.92 27.90
C MET A 1 -42.08 4.94 26.88
N MET A 2 -40.98 5.25 26.20
CA MET A 2 -40.42 4.34 25.21
C MET A 2 -39.84 3.10 25.89
N THR A 3 -39.92 1.95 25.24
CA THR A 3 -39.25 0.73 25.69
C THR A 3 -37.75 0.80 25.39
N ASP A 4 -36.94 0.02 26.10
CA ASP A 4 -35.49 -0.07 25.84
C ASP A 4 -35.20 -0.48 24.38
N GLU A 5 -36.05 -1.33 23.80
CA GLU A 5 -35.97 -1.73 22.39
C GLU A 5 -36.24 -0.56 21.43
N GLN A 6 -37.22 0.30 21.73
CA GLN A 6 -37.50 1.50 20.95
C GLN A 6 -36.39 2.55 21.07
N ILE A 7 -35.75 2.65 22.23
CA ILE A 7 -34.59 3.53 22.44
C ILE A 7 -33.41 3.03 21.61
N ALA A 8 -33.11 1.73 21.67
CA ALA A 8 -32.04 1.12 20.89
C ALA A 8 -32.25 1.32 19.37
N GLU A 9 -33.46 1.10 18.87
CA GLU A 9 -33.77 1.31 17.46
C GLU A 9 -33.63 2.77 17.04
N ASN A 10 -34.12 3.71 17.84
CA ASN A 10 -33.97 5.14 17.54
C ASN A 10 -32.48 5.57 17.55
N CYS A 11 -31.68 5.04 18.47
CA CYS A 11 -30.24 5.29 18.48
C CYS A 11 -29.58 4.77 17.19
N ARG A 12 -29.97 3.60 16.69
CA ARG A 12 -29.43 3.03 15.45
C ARG A 12 -29.78 3.84 14.22
N GLN A 13 -31.03 4.26 14.10
CA GLN A 13 -31.46 5.10 12.99
C GLN A 13 -30.70 6.43 13.00
N LEU A 14 -30.57 7.06 14.17
CA LEU A 14 -29.81 8.31 14.32
C LEU A 14 -28.32 8.13 13.99
N MET A 15 -27.71 7.03 14.44
CA MET A 15 -26.34 6.66 14.07
C MET A 15 -26.19 6.46 12.56
N LYS A 16 -27.16 5.79 11.92
CA LYS A 16 -27.18 5.57 10.47
C LYS A 16 -27.28 6.90 9.70
N GLU A 17 -28.21 7.76 10.10
CA GLU A 17 -28.39 9.11 9.54
C GLU A 17 -27.15 9.99 9.72
N GLN A 18 -26.44 9.82 10.83
CA GLN A 18 -25.20 10.55 11.10
C GLN A 18 -23.96 9.94 10.43
N GLY A 19 -24.09 8.83 9.69
CA GLY A 19 -22.98 8.16 9.03
C GLY A 19 -22.03 7.46 10.02
N LEU A 20 -22.51 7.12 11.21
CA LEU A 20 -21.82 6.45 12.30
C LEU A 20 -22.33 5.01 12.43
N TRP A 21 -22.07 4.18 11.43
CA TRP A 21 -22.60 2.83 11.38
C TRP A 21 -21.56 1.83 10.89
N ILE A 22 -21.67 0.60 11.38
CA ILE A 22 -20.90 -0.55 10.95
C ILE A 22 -21.88 -1.69 10.69
N GLU A 23 -21.93 -2.16 9.45
CA GLU A 23 -22.78 -3.29 9.04
C GLU A 23 -22.03 -4.62 9.15
N SER A 24 -22.80 -5.70 9.24
CA SER A 24 -22.26 -7.06 9.16
C SER A 24 -21.55 -7.30 7.83
N LEU A 25 -20.42 -8.00 7.90
CA LEU A 25 -19.68 -8.47 6.72
C LEU A 25 -20.35 -9.72 6.16
N GLU A 26 -20.46 -9.82 4.83
CA GLU A 26 -20.73 -11.11 4.19
C GLU A 26 -19.56 -12.09 4.42
N PRO A 27 -19.79 -13.41 4.33
CA PRO A 27 -18.74 -14.41 4.50
C PRO A 27 -17.52 -14.21 3.57
N ASP A 28 -17.74 -13.84 2.30
CA ASP A 28 -16.68 -13.62 1.32
C ASP A 28 -15.92 -12.31 1.58
N GLU A 29 -16.60 -11.26 2.05
CA GLU A 29 -15.98 -10.01 2.48
C GLU A 29 -15.08 -10.23 3.69
N ARG A 30 -15.57 -10.97 4.69
CA ARG A 30 -14.79 -11.37 5.87
C ARG A 30 -13.55 -12.15 5.47
N GLU A 31 -13.70 -13.17 4.61
CA GLU A 31 -12.58 -13.98 4.14
C GLU A 31 -11.53 -13.12 3.40
N ALA A 32 -11.96 -12.19 2.55
CA ALA A 32 -11.04 -11.30 1.84
C ALA A 32 -10.24 -10.39 2.81
N LEU A 33 -10.90 -9.87 3.85
CA LEU A 33 -10.27 -9.05 4.88
C LEU A 33 -9.29 -9.85 5.75
N GLU A 34 -9.62 -11.11 6.08
CA GLU A 34 -8.74 -12.03 6.80
C GLU A 34 -7.49 -12.36 5.98
N VAL A 35 -7.66 -12.73 4.71
CA VAL A 35 -6.54 -13.01 3.79
C VAL A 35 -5.68 -11.77 3.58
N PHE A 36 -6.28 -10.57 3.53
CA PHE A 36 -5.52 -9.33 3.50
C PHE A 36 -4.63 -9.22 4.73
N CYS A 37 -5.19 -9.42 5.94
CA CYS A 37 -4.43 -9.38 7.18
C CYS A 37 -3.30 -10.41 7.23
N ASP A 38 -3.58 -11.66 6.87
CA ASP A 38 -2.61 -12.74 6.88
C ASP A 38 -1.47 -12.50 5.88
N THR A 39 -1.79 -11.98 4.69
CA THR A 39 -0.79 -11.65 3.68
C THR A 39 0.12 -10.51 4.16
N VAL A 40 -0.42 -9.51 4.84
CA VAL A 40 0.40 -8.45 5.45
C VAL A 40 1.29 -9.02 6.55
N ASN A 41 0.75 -9.85 7.44
CA ASN A 41 1.51 -10.50 8.52
C ASN A 41 2.66 -11.36 7.96
N GLU A 42 2.40 -12.12 6.90
CA GLU A 42 3.42 -12.92 6.22
C GLU A 42 4.56 -12.02 5.73
N LEU A 43 4.24 -10.92 5.05
CA LEU A 43 5.21 -9.96 4.56
C LEU A 43 6.01 -9.27 5.67
N GLU A 44 5.42 -9.06 6.85
CA GLU A 44 6.15 -8.48 7.99
C GLU A 44 7.29 -9.39 8.48
N GLU A 45 7.19 -10.70 8.24
CA GLU A 45 8.21 -11.66 8.61
C GLU A 45 9.36 -11.78 7.61
N TYR A 46 9.21 -11.23 6.39
CA TYR A 46 10.27 -11.28 5.39
C TYR A 46 11.51 -10.54 5.90
N PRO A 47 12.72 -11.12 5.78
CA PRO A 47 13.96 -10.45 6.18
C PRO A 47 14.13 -9.07 5.53
N LEU A 48 13.69 -8.95 4.28
CA LEU A 48 13.72 -7.70 3.54
C LEU A 48 12.79 -6.63 4.12
N TYR A 49 11.64 -7.01 4.67
CA TYR A 49 10.73 -6.06 5.32
C TYR A 49 11.40 -5.44 6.55
N LYS A 50 12.04 -6.29 7.37
CA LYS A 50 12.80 -5.85 8.55
C LYS A 50 13.92 -4.90 8.13
N LYS A 51 14.61 -5.17 7.03
CA LYS A 51 15.62 -4.27 6.46
C LYS A 51 14.99 -2.96 5.98
N LEU A 52 14.01 -3.00 5.07
CA LEU A 52 13.41 -1.81 4.43
C LEU A 52 12.77 -0.82 5.40
N LEU A 53 12.21 -1.29 6.52
CA LEU A 53 11.51 -0.44 7.49
C LEU A 53 12.30 -0.14 8.77
N ARG A 54 13.32 -0.94 9.11
CA ARG A 54 14.04 -0.79 10.39
C ARG A 54 15.55 -0.56 10.21
N GLU A 55 16.09 -0.67 9.00
CA GLU A 55 17.51 -0.46 8.70
C GLU A 55 17.70 0.58 7.58
N ASN A 56 18.85 1.26 7.57
CA ASN A 56 19.23 2.17 6.47
C ASN A 56 19.56 1.36 5.21
N VAL A 57 18.54 0.96 4.44
CA VAL A 57 18.70 0.20 3.18
C VAL A 57 19.27 1.05 2.04
N VAL A 58 19.03 2.37 2.09
CA VAL A 58 19.60 3.33 1.15
C VAL A 58 20.76 4.05 1.84
N ASN A 59 21.97 3.51 1.73
CA ASN A 59 23.19 4.25 2.06
C ASN A 59 23.58 5.10 0.85
N SER A 60 23.42 6.42 0.96
CA SER A 60 23.90 7.35 -0.05
C SER A 60 25.40 7.55 0.14
N ASP A 61 26.23 6.68 -0.45
CA ASP A 61 27.62 7.04 -0.72
C ASP A 61 27.59 8.16 -1.77
N ILE A 62 27.99 9.35 -1.36
CA ILE A 62 28.18 10.51 -2.22
C ILE A 62 29.56 10.31 -2.85
N SER A 63 29.63 9.96 -4.13
CA SER A 63 30.89 9.90 -4.86
C SER A 63 30.97 11.06 -5.84
N VAL A 64 32.10 11.75 -5.93
CA VAL A 64 32.33 12.78 -6.95
C VAL A 64 33.18 12.15 -8.04
N ARG A 65 32.65 12.09 -9.27
CA ARG A 65 33.41 11.74 -10.48
C ARG A 65 33.32 12.92 -11.45
N ASP A 66 34.47 13.42 -11.90
CA ASP A 66 34.59 14.54 -12.85
C ASP A 66 33.77 15.78 -12.46
N GLY A 67 33.85 16.18 -11.18
CA GLY A 67 33.12 17.34 -10.65
C GLY A 67 31.60 17.14 -10.48
N THR A 68 31.09 15.94 -10.82
CA THR A 68 29.68 15.59 -10.71
C THR A 68 29.47 14.70 -9.48
N VAL A 69 28.51 15.06 -8.63
CA VAL A 69 28.08 14.21 -7.52
C VAL A 69 27.24 13.07 -8.08
N VAL A 70 27.77 11.85 -8.05
CA VAL A 70 27.05 10.60 -8.34
C VAL A 70 26.60 10.01 -7.00
N ARG A 71 25.28 9.88 -6.81
CA ARG A 71 24.68 9.44 -5.55
C ARG A 71 23.98 8.08 -5.68
N ALA A 72 24.14 7.31 -4.60
CA ALA A 72 23.45 6.07 -4.22
C ALA A 72 24.06 4.78 -4.80
N ALA A 73 24.61 3.96 -3.89
CA ALA A 73 24.79 2.54 -4.14
C ALA A 73 23.76 1.81 -3.26
N ILE A 74 22.87 1.02 -3.86
CA ILE A 74 22.00 0.11 -3.10
C ILE A 74 22.90 -1.02 -2.60
N ARG A 75 23.25 -0.99 -1.31
CA ARG A 75 24.05 -2.03 -0.65
C ARG A 75 23.15 -2.86 0.26
N ASN A 76 23.54 -4.11 0.49
CA ASN A 76 22.91 -5.03 1.46
C ASN A 76 21.48 -5.49 1.11
N LEU A 77 21.08 -5.36 -0.15
CA LEU A 77 19.80 -5.83 -0.65
C LEU A 77 20.01 -7.06 -1.53
N ASP A 78 19.48 -8.21 -1.10
CA ASP A 78 19.45 -9.40 -1.93
C ASP A 78 18.34 -9.26 -2.99
N GLU A 79 18.70 -9.41 -4.26
CA GLU A 79 17.79 -9.19 -5.39
C GLU A 79 16.70 -10.28 -5.48
N ASN A 80 16.98 -11.50 -5.02
CA ASN A 80 15.98 -12.57 -4.98
C ASN A 80 14.98 -12.32 -3.85
N ASP A 81 15.45 -11.89 -2.68
CA ASP A 81 14.58 -11.47 -1.56
C ASP A 81 13.69 -10.30 -1.97
N LEU A 82 14.27 -9.28 -2.65
CA LEU A 82 13.50 -8.15 -3.19
C LEU A 82 12.45 -8.61 -4.19
N ARG A 83 12.83 -9.47 -5.12
CA ARG A 83 11.88 -10.00 -6.10
C ARG A 83 10.73 -10.74 -5.41
N ALA A 84 11.01 -11.64 -4.47
CA ALA A 84 9.98 -12.38 -3.76
C ALA A 84 9.03 -11.43 -3.01
N PHE A 85 9.59 -10.49 -2.25
CA PHE A 85 8.84 -9.50 -1.50
C PHE A 85 7.94 -8.62 -2.40
N VAL A 86 8.48 -8.14 -3.52
CA VAL A 86 7.75 -7.33 -4.51
C VAL A 86 6.63 -8.13 -5.18
N LEU A 87 6.87 -9.41 -5.49
CA LEU A 87 5.88 -10.29 -6.11
C LEU A 87 4.71 -10.62 -5.18
N THR A 88 4.93 -10.67 -3.88
CA THR A 88 3.87 -10.82 -2.87
C THR A 88 3.20 -9.47 -2.59
N GLY A 89 3.97 -8.39 -2.47
CA GLY A 89 3.42 -7.03 -2.29
C GLY A 89 2.47 -6.58 -3.41
N ARG A 90 2.72 -7.02 -4.65
CA ARG A 90 1.87 -6.65 -5.79
C ARG A 90 0.42 -7.08 -5.62
N LEU A 91 0.13 -8.10 -4.78
CA LEU A 91 -1.23 -8.60 -4.58
C LEU A 91 -2.16 -7.48 -4.08
N PHE A 92 -1.64 -6.53 -3.30
CA PHE A 92 -2.41 -5.37 -2.83
C PHE A 92 -2.62 -4.28 -3.89
N GLY A 93 -1.76 -4.21 -4.91
CA GLY A 93 -1.82 -3.20 -5.97
C GLY A 93 -2.53 -3.66 -7.24
N GLN A 94 -2.69 -4.96 -7.46
CA GLN A 94 -3.29 -5.54 -8.66
C GLN A 94 -4.80 -5.74 -8.50
N ASP A 95 -5.58 -5.34 -9.49
CA ASP A 95 -7.05 -5.39 -9.42
C ASP A 95 -7.66 -6.79 -9.58
N ASN A 96 -6.87 -7.77 -10.04
CA ASN A 96 -7.32 -9.14 -10.18
C ASN A 96 -7.34 -9.90 -8.84
N ASP A 97 -6.68 -9.40 -7.79
CA ASP A 97 -6.69 -10.03 -6.48
C ASP A 97 -7.85 -9.53 -5.62
N ARG A 98 -8.43 -10.40 -4.78
CA ARG A 98 -9.52 -10.00 -3.86
C ARG A 98 -9.02 -9.10 -2.73
N ILE A 99 -7.73 -9.20 -2.40
CA ILE A 99 -7.09 -8.41 -1.34
C ILE A 99 -6.50 -7.08 -1.84
N SER A 100 -6.82 -6.66 -3.07
CA SER A 100 -6.34 -5.37 -3.57
C SER A 100 -6.89 -4.22 -2.73
N ILE A 101 -6.11 -3.15 -2.54
CA ILE A 101 -6.53 -1.97 -1.78
C ILE A 101 -7.86 -1.43 -2.29
N ARG A 102 -8.09 -1.48 -3.61
CA ARG A 102 -9.36 -1.06 -4.21
C ARG A 102 -10.54 -1.91 -3.73
N LYS A 103 -10.43 -3.23 -3.79
CA LYS A 103 -11.52 -4.13 -3.37
C LYS A 103 -11.76 -4.09 -1.86
N ILE A 104 -10.70 -4.01 -1.06
CA ILE A 104 -10.83 -3.80 0.39
C ILE A 104 -11.51 -2.46 0.68
N ALA A 105 -11.18 -1.39 -0.06
CA ALA A 105 -11.85 -0.11 0.08
C ALA A 105 -13.34 -0.17 -0.28
N GLU A 106 -13.72 -0.93 -1.32
CA GLU A 106 -15.12 -1.16 -1.69
C GLU A 106 -15.92 -1.82 -0.54
N ILE A 107 -15.31 -2.71 0.24
CA ILE A 107 -15.94 -3.28 1.44
C ILE A 107 -16.14 -2.18 2.50
N PHE A 108 -15.12 -1.37 2.78
CA PHE A 108 -15.24 -0.26 3.74
C PHE A 108 -16.32 0.74 3.33
N ASP A 109 -16.36 1.13 2.05
CA ASP A 109 -17.34 2.08 1.53
C ASP A 109 -18.78 1.56 1.61
N ARG A 110 -18.99 0.24 1.60
CA ARG A 110 -20.30 -0.40 1.76
C ARG A 110 -20.68 -0.67 3.21
N ARG A 111 -19.71 -1.02 4.07
CA ARG A 111 -19.95 -1.58 5.40
C ARG A 111 -19.68 -0.63 6.56
N VAL A 112 -19.07 0.52 6.28
CA VAL A 112 -18.70 1.48 7.31
C VAL A 112 -19.11 2.87 6.87
N GLY A 113 -19.87 3.56 7.71
CA GLY A 113 -20.29 4.93 7.44
C GLY A 113 -19.09 5.89 7.35
N ALA A 114 -19.12 6.84 6.43
CA ALA A 114 -17.97 7.71 6.14
C ALA A 114 -17.53 8.63 7.30
N ARG A 115 -18.36 8.76 8.35
CA ARG A 115 -18.02 9.51 9.57
C ARG A 115 -17.51 8.63 10.69
N GLU A 116 -17.55 7.30 10.53
CA GLU A 116 -16.88 6.39 11.44
C GLU A 116 -15.37 6.58 11.38
N LEU A 117 -14.74 6.62 12.55
CA LEU A 117 -13.29 6.72 12.67
C LEU A 117 -12.57 5.57 11.96
N LEU A 118 -13.21 4.40 11.92
CA LEU A 118 -12.72 3.22 11.23
C LEU A 118 -12.58 3.49 9.72
N TRP A 119 -13.61 4.07 9.10
CA TRP A 119 -13.59 4.46 7.69
C TRP A 119 -12.59 5.60 7.44
N MET A 120 -12.66 6.66 8.25
CA MET A 120 -11.83 7.84 8.07
C MET A 120 -10.34 7.52 8.11
N ASN A 121 -9.91 6.70 9.08
CA ASN A 121 -8.50 6.36 9.23
C ASN A 121 -8.03 5.40 8.13
N PHE A 122 -8.80 4.36 7.80
CA PHE A 122 -8.49 3.49 6.65
C PHE A 122 -8.36 4.30 5.36
N ASN A 123 -9.33 5.18 5.11
CA ASN A 123 -9.35 6.03 3.92
C ASN A 123 -8.22 7.08 3.92
N GLY A 124 -7.79 7.55 5.09
CA GLY A 124 -6.63 8.43 5.23
C GLY A 124 -5.34 7.81 4.67
N TYR A 125 -5.08 6.54 4.98
CA TYR A 125 -3.96 5.80 4.38
C TYR A 125 -4.11 5.69 2.85
N ARG A 126 -5.31 5.36 2.37
CA ARG A 126 -5.58 5.24 0.92
C ARG A 126 -5.32 6.55 0.18
N GLN A 127 -5.81 7.66 0.72
CA GLN A 127 -5.61 8.99 0.14
C GLN A 127 -4.14 9.41 0.19
N GLY A 128 -3.46 9.13 1.31
CA GLY A 128 -2.02 9.38 1.44
C GLY A 128 -1.20 8.65 0.38
N TRP A 129 -1.50 7.37 0.12
CA TRP A 129 -0.86 6.63 -0.96
C TRP A 129 -1.15 7.21 -2.34
N ASN A 130 -2.41 7.54 -2.63
CA ASN A 130 -2.80 8.14 -3.91
C ASN A 130 -2.09 9.49 -4.14
N GLN A 131 -1.99 10.33 -3.12
CA GLN A 131 -1.27 11.60 -3.19
C GLN A 131 0.24 11.39 -3.36
N PHE A 132 0.84 10.45 -2.62
CA PHE A 132 2.27 10.14 -2.75
C PHE A 132 2.63 9.75 -4.19
N ARG A 133 1.80 8.94 -4.86
CA ARG A 133 2.04 8.50 -6.24
C ARG A 133 2.08 9.65 -7.26
N THR A 134 1.41 10.77 -7.01
CA THR A 134 1.40 11.91 -7.94
C THR A 134 2.63 12.81 -7.78
N HIS A 135 3.43 12.61 -6.73
CA HIS A 135 4.64 13.39 -6.49
C HIS A 135 5.63 13.24 -7.65
N LYS A 136 6.02 14.37 -8.25
CA LYS A 136 6.95 14.43 -9.38
C LYS A 136 8.39 14.51 -8.87
N ILE A 137 9.29 13.75 -9.47
CA ILE A 137 10.73 13.81 -9.24
C ILE A 137 11.36 14.67 -10.34
N PRO A 138 11.71 15.94 -10.08
CA PRO A 138 12.12 16.89 -11.11
C PRO A 138 13.30 16.40 -11.96
N GLU A 139 14.30 15.77 -11.34
CA GLU A 139 15.53 15.31 -11.99
C GLU A 139 15.31 14.12 -12.92
N LEU A 140 14.25 13.35 -12.69
CA LEU A 140 13.92 12.14 -13.45
C LEU A 140 12.78 12.38 -14.45
N ASN A 141 12.04 13.47 -14.29
CA ASN A 141 10.81 13.77 -15.02
C ASN A 141 9.77 12.63 -14.94
N ASP A 142 9.76 11.89 -13.84
CA ASP A 142 8.83 10.81 -13.54
C ASP A 142 8.02 11.14 -12.27
N THR A 143 6.87 10.48 -12.09
CA THR A 143 6.16 10.48 -10.81
C THR A 143 6.56 9.27 -9.97
N MET A 144 6.39 9.35 -8.65
CA MET A 144 6.58 8.18 -7.76
C MET A 144 5.71 7.00 -8.21
N GLY A 145 4.48 7.25 -8.65
CA GLY A 145 3.59 6.23 -9.19
C GLY A 145 4.13 5.58 -10.48
N SER A 146 4.67 6.39 -11.41
CA SER A 146 5.31 5.89 -12.64
C SER A 146 6.49 4.96 -12.30
N ILE A 147 7.38 5.41 -11.43
CA ILE A 147 8.55 4.64 -10.99
C ILE A 147 8.10 3.34 -10.31
N PHE A 148 7.16 3.42 -9.37
CA PHE A 148 6.62 2.27 -8.67
C PHE A 148 6.04 1.23 -9.62
N ASP A 149 5.15 1.65 -10.51
CA ASP A 149 4.46 0.74 -11.44
C ASP A 149 5.44 0.11 -12.45
N VAL A 150 6.38 0.89 -13.00
CA VAL A 150 7.35 0.39 -13.99
C VAL A 150 8.27 -0.67 -13.37
N PHE A 151 8.78 -0.46 -12.16
CA PHE A 151 9.57 -1.47 -11.47
C PHE A 151 8.72 -2.68 -11.07
N LEU A 152 7.56 -2.47 -10.45
CA LEU A 152 6.68 -3.54 -9.99
C LEU A 152 6.28 -4.47 -11.14
N TYR A 153 5.76 -3.90 -12.23
CA TYR A 153 5.15 -4.66 -13.32
C TYR A 153 6.09 -4.96 -14.50
N GLY A 154 7.09 -4.11 -14.72
CA GLY A 154 8.06 -4.25 -15.80
C GLY A 154 9.36 -4.96 -15.39
N HIS A 155 9.90 -4.65 -14.20
CA HIS A 155 11.17 -5.20 -13.74
C HIS A 155 11.01 -6.49 -12.94
N TYR A 156 10.11 -6.53 -11.96
CA TYR A 156 9.99 -7.65 -11.03
C TYR A 156 8.95 -8.69 -11.46
N ALA A 157 7.75 -8.25 -11.86
CA ALA A 157 6.69 -9.18 -12.27
C ALA A 157 6.78 -9.62 -13.73
N HIS A 158 7.44 -8.84 -14.59
CA HIS A 158 7.50 -9.06 -16.05
C HIS A 158 6.13 -9.29 -16.72
N ARG A 159 5.08 -8.64 -16.20
CA ARG A 159 3.69 -8.82 -16.69
C ARG A 159 3.30 -7.80 -17.75
N ASP A 160 3.98 -6.66 -17.79
CA ASP A 160 3.66 -5.55 -18.70
C ASP A 160 4.82 -5.29 -19.68
N LYS A 161 4.58 -5.55 -20.97
CA LYS A 161 5.58 -5.40 -22.04
C LYS A 161 6.00 -3.94 -22.26
N THR A 162 5.08 -3.00 -22.08
CA THR A 162 5.35 -1.56 -22.21
C THR A 162 6.30 -1.13 -21.10
N LYS A 163 6.00 -1.49 -19.85
CA LYS A 163 6.85 -1.17 -18.69
C LYS A 163 8.20 -1.89 -18.74
N ALA A 164 8.23 -3.13 -19.23
CA ALA A 164 9.50 -3.84 -19.48
C ALA A 164 10.37 -3.12 -20.52
N THR A 165 9.75 -2.48 -21.52
CA THR A 165 10.46 -1.64 -22.50
C THR A 165 10.98 -0.37 -21.84
N THR A 166 10.18 0.30 -20.99
CA THR A 166 10.63 1.44 -20.18
C THR A 166 11.84 1.10 -19.32
N ILE A 167 11.90 -0.09 -18.70
CA ILE A 167 13.08 -0.55 -17.96
C ILE A 167 14.32 -0.64 -18.87
N LYS A 168 14.18 -1.15 -20.10
CA LYS A 168 15.30 -1.21 -21.06
C LYS A 168 15.79 0.19 -21.44
N GLU A 169 14.87 1.14 -21.63
CA GLU A 169 15.21 2.54 -21.91
C GLU A 169 15.91 3.20 -20.73
N TRP A 170 15.41 3.04 -19.50
CA TRP A 170 16.05 3.60 -18.31
C TRP A 170 17.47 3.06 -18.10
N ARG A 171 17.73 1.79 -18.45
CA ARG A 171 19.08 1.20 -18.36
C ARG A 171 20.12 1.82 -19.30
N LYS A 172 19.70 2.59 -20.32
CA LYS A 172 20.62 3.32 -21.20
C LYS A 172 21.31 4.51 -20.50
N THR A 173 20.76 4.98 -19.38
CA THR A 173 21.32 6.06 -18.56
C THR A 173 21.59 5.55 -17.14
N PRO A 174 22.77 4.96 -16.85
CA PRO A 174 23.04 4.27 -15.59
C PRO A 174 22.72 5.08 -14.32
N ASP A 175 23.14 6.34 -14.27
CA ASP A 175 22.86 7.21 -13.11
C ASP A 175 21.36 7.47 -12.92
N GLY A 176 20.64 7.69 -14.03
CA GLY A 176 19.18 7.84 -14.03
C GLY A 176 18.44 6.56 -13.66
N PHE A 177 19.01 5.38 -13.97
CA PHE A 177 18.45 4.10 -13.57
C PHE A 177 18.61 3.87 -12.06
N VAL A 178 19.81 4.10 -11.52
CA VAL A 178 20.10 3.95 -10.08
C VAL A 178 19.27 4.91 -9.24
N ALA A 179 19.09 6.15 -9.69
CA ALA A 179 18.22 7.12 -9.04
C ALA A 179 16.76 6.63 -9.00
N ARG A 180 16.24 6.08 -10.11
CA ARG A 180 14.88 5.50 -10.15
C ARG A 180 14.74 4.24 -9.30
N GLN A 181 15.76 3.38 -9.24
CA GLN A 181 15.78 2.23 -8.32
C GLN A 181 15.69 2.68 -6.87
N SER A 182 16.42 3.74 -6.50
CA SER A 182 16.37 4.30 -5.15
C SER A 182 14.97 4.86 -4.83
N MET A 183 14.37 5.58 -5.77
CA MET A 183 12.99 6.08 -5.63
C MET A 183 11.96 4.94 -5.58
N PHE A 184 12.19 3.84 -6.30
CA PHE A 184 11.36 2.65 -6.20
C PHE A 184 11.40 2.05 -4.80
N LEU A 185 12.58 1.91 -4.18
CA LEU A 185 12.69 1.38 -2.81
C LEU A 185 11.97 2.28 -1.79
N ILE A 186 12.07 3.60 -1.95
CA ILE A 186 11.32 4.57 -1.14
C ILE A 186 9.81 4.37 -1.33
N ALA A 187 9.34 4.30 -2.59
CA ALA A 187 7.93 4.10 -2.90
C ALA A 187 7.42 2.75 -2.38
N LEU A 188 8.24 1.70 -2.44
CA LEU A 188 7.94 0.37 -1.91
C LEU A 188 7.78 0.43 -0.38
N GLY A 189 8.72 1.07 0.33
CA GLY A 189 8.61 1.26 1.78
C GLY A 189 7.33 2.02 2.17
N THR A 190 7.03 3.13 1.49
CA THR A 190 5.79 3.91 1.71
C THR A 190 4.54 3.08 1.41
N PHE A 191 4.55 2.30 0.34
CA PHE A 191 3.44 1.42 -0.02
C PHE A 191 3.14 0.40 1.08
N PHE A 192 4.18 -0.29 1.58
CA PHE A 192 4.01 -1.26 2.66
C PHE A 192 3.63 -0.63 3.99
N TRP A 193 4.20 0.53 4.33
CA TRP A 193 3.77 1.28 5.50
C TRP A 193 2.28 1.62 5.44
N THR A 194 1.80 2.00 4.24
CA THR A 194 0.38 2.28 3.98
C THR A 194 -0.49 1.03 4.16
N VAL A 195 -0.12 -0.08 3.51
CA VAL A 195 -0.84 -1.36 3.60
C VAL A 195 -0.90 -1.88 5.05
N ARG A 196 0.21 -1.76 5.79
CA ARG A 196 0.27 -2.11 7.22
C ARG A 196 -0.67 -1.24 8.06
N GLY A 197 -0.70 0.07 7.80
CA GLY A 197 -1.64 0.99 8.44
C GLY A 197 -3.08 0.60 8.17
N MET A 198 -3.43 0.28 6.92
CA MET A 198 -4.75 -0.22 6.55
C MET A 198 -5.12 -1.51 7.29
N ARG A 199 -4.18 -2.46 7.41
CA ARG A 199 -4.37 -3.74 8.13
C ARG A 199 -4.85 -3.53 9.55
N GLU A 200 -4.35 -2.53 10.27
CA GLU A 200 -4.80 -2.23 11.64
C GLU A 200 -6.31 -1.93 11.70
N TYR A 201 -6.84 -1.20 10.70
CA TYR A 201 -8.27 -0.89 10.63
C TYR A 201 -9.09 -2.05 10.06
N VAL A 202 -8.53 -2.85 9.16
CA VAL A 202 -9.16 -4.10 8.71
C VAL A 202 -9.34 -5.07 9.88
N ALA A 203 -8.31 -5.28 10.71
CA ALA A 203 -8.39 -6.12 11.90
C ALA A 203 -9.43 -5.60 12.91
N ARG A 204 -9.50 -4.27 13.10
CA ARG A 204 -10.54 -3.67 13.93
C ARG A 204 -11.94 -3.94 13.38
N LEU A 205 -12.16 -3.78 12.07
CA LEU A 205 -13.45 -4.08 11.44
C LEU A 205 -13.86 -5.54 11.68
N LEU A 206 -12.94 -6.48 11.49
CA LEU A 206 -13.19 -7.91 11.71
C LEU A 206 -13.62 -8.26 13.14
N SER A 207 -13.11 -7.50 14.13
CA SER A 207 -13.35 -7.69 15.56
C SER A 207 -14.49 -6.85 16.14
N THR A 208 -14.95 -5.82 15.42
CA THR A 208 -15.98 -4.91 15.91
C THR A 208 -17.36 -5.52 15.65
N PRO A 209 -18.21 -5.72 16.67
CA PRO A 209 -19.56 -6.17 16.44
C PRO A 209 -20.34 -5.13 15.63
N PRO A 210 -21.20 -5.56 14.68
CA PRO A 210 -22.02 -4.63 13.91
C PRO A 210 -22.94 -3.84 14.83
N HIS A 211 -23.27 -2.61 14.41
CA HIS A 211 -24.27 -1.79 15.09
C HIS A 211 -25.64 -2.31 14.64
N SER A 212 -25.98 -3.52 15.11
CA SER A 212 -27.17 -4.29 14.73
C SER A 212 -28.46 -3.53 14.93
#